data_AF-A0A2H0I2B7-F1
#
_entry.id   AF-A0A2H0I2B7-F1
#
_cell.length_a   1.000
_cell.length_b   1.000
_cell.length_c   1.000
_cell.angle_alpha   90.00
_cell.angle_beta   90.00
_cell.angle_gamma   90.00
#
_symmetry.space_group_name_H-M   'P 1'
#
loop_
_entity.id
_entity.type
_entity.pdbx_description
1 polymer ?
#
loop_
_entity_poly.entity_id
_entity_poly.type
_entity_poly.pdbx_seq_one_letter_code
_entity_poly.pdbx_strand_id
1 'polypeptide(L)'
;MSSIHTLSKQKRRLSILFSLAIFLIILVLDIGFLSFRYLDYQKQEFGRLAIQAQGIIKLIGENSIIEQNILQGKGLTFPISGMRRSGMMNSMEGQQGIRPRIQTENFFLYNRADGKILFSPQKDDELYSSLLQRIQSKIQNGKISLNINDSEYLFLSTPITKEIGAVFFIESRMTLESVFIDILMYLTGAILLSLGVYFISSRFIDDTLAPVEENMNQMEQFIHNAGHELKTPLSVIKSSLELMRLSKNYDEGITEGIGELNRMNNLYNIGRLCRKITS
;
A
#
# COMPACT_ATOMS: atom_id res chain seq x y z
N MET A 1 10.65 -21.68 37.56
CA MET A 1 9.22 -21.51 37.19
C MET A 1 8.88 -20.12 36.63
N SER A 2 9.60 -19.05 37.02
CA SER A 2 9.38 -17.69 36.50
C SER A 2 9.94 -17.44 35.09
N SER A 3 11.10 -18.01 34.72
CA SER A 3 11.81 -17.74 33.46
C SER A 3 11.10 -18.29 32.22
N ILE A 4 10.62 -19.53 32.27
CA ILE A 4 9.91 -20.19 31.14
C ILE A 4 8.61 -19.44 30.76
N HIS A 5 7.85 -18.96 31.77
CA HIS A 5 6.63 -18.19 31.52
C HIS A 5 6.91 -16.81 30.90
N THR A 6 8.07 -16.20 31.19
CA THR A 6 8.47 -14.94 30.55
C THR A 6 8.88 -15.15 29.09
N LEU A 7 9.50 -16.29 28.76
CA LEU A 7 9.99 -16.57 27.41
C LEU A 7 8.85 -16.82 26.43
N SER A 8 7.88 -17.68 26.76
CA SER A 8 6.71 -17.95 25.89
C SER A 8 5.90 -16.68 25.59
N LYS A 9 5.78 -15.79 26.59
CA LYS A 9 5.17 -14.47 26.43
C LYS A 9 5.98 -13.57 25.49
N GLN A 10 7.31 -13.65 25.51
CA GLN A 10 8.17 -12.94 24.58
C GLN A 10 8.10 -13.50 23.15
N LYS A 11 8.09 -14.83 22.96
CA LYS A 11 7.92 -15.47 21.63
C LYS A 11 6.63 -15.00 20.95
N ARG A 12 5.51 -15.04 21.68
CA ARG A 12 4.20 -14.59 21.18
C ARG A 12 4.21 -13.10 20.82
N ARG A 13 4.81 -12.26 21.66
CA ARG A 13 4.92 -10.81 21.36
C ARG A 13 5.75 -10.55 20.11
N LEU A 14 6.86 -11.27 19.93
CA LEU A 14 7.72 -11.12 18.77
C LEU A 14 6.99 -11.52 17.47
N SER A 15 6.26 -12.64 17.49
CA SER A 15 5.44 -13.09 16.37
C SER A 15 4.36 -12.08 15.98
N ILE A 16 3.66 -11.53 16.98
CA ILE A 16 2.64 -10.49 16.77
C ILE A 16 3.28 -9.24 16.16
N LEU A 17 4.42 -8.78 16.67
CA LEU A 17 5.11 -7.60 16.14
C LEU A 17 5.57 -7.79 14.69
N PHE A 18 6.12 -8.97 14.38
CA PHE A 18 6.58 -9.29 13.03
C PHE A 18 5.41 -9.35 12.03
N SER A 19 4.31 -10.01 12.43
CA SER A 19 3.07 -10.05 11.63
C SER A 19 2.47 -8.65 11.44
N LEU A 20 2.44 -7.82 12.51
CA LEU A 20 1.96 -6.44 12.44
C LEU A 20 2.79 -5.58 11.48
N ALA A 21 4.12 -5.72 11.53
CA ALA A 21 5.01 -4.98 10.64
C ALA A 21 4.76 -5.34 9.17
N ILE A 22 4.61 -6.63 8.86
CA ILE A 22 4.30 -7.11 7.50
C ILE A 22 2.93 -6.63 7.06
N PHE A 23 1.92 -6.69 7.92
CA PHE A 23 0.59 -6.16 7.64
C PHE A 23 0.65 -4.67 7.27
N LEU A 24 1.41 -3.86 8.02
CA LEU A 24 1.56 -2.44 7.75
C LEU A 24 2.25 -2.18 6.40
N ILE A 25 3.27 -2.96 6.05
CA ILE A 25 3.95 -2.87 4.75
C ILE A 25 2.97 -3.20 3.61
N ILE A 26 2.21 -4.29 3.73
CA ILE A 26 1.20 -4.68 2.72
C ILE A 26 0.16 -3.57 2.57
N LEU A 27 -0.32 -3.01 3.67
CA LEU A 27 -1.31 -1.94 3.68
C LEU A 27 -0.80 -0.70 2.93
N VAL A 28 0.45 -0.31 3.16
CA VAL A 28 1.08 0.81 2.43
C VAL A 28 1.18 0.51 0.93
N LEU A 29 1.55 -0.71 0.56
CA LEU A 29 1.63 -1.14 -0.85
C LEU A 29 0.24 -1.13 -1.51
N ASP A 30 -0.79 -1.62 -0.83
CA ASP A 30 -2.17 -1.66 -1.34
C ASP A 30 -2.73 -0.24 -1.54
N ILE A 31 -2.50 0.67 -0.58
CA ILE A 31 -2.88 2.08 -0.73
C ILE A 31 -2.17 2.71 -1.93
N GLY A 32 -0.87 2.46 -2.07
CA GLY A 32 -0.08 2.96 -3.21
C GLY A 32 -0.61 2.43 -4.54
N PHE A 33 -0.91 1.13 -4.61
CA PHE A 33 -1.47 0.48 -5.80
C PHE A 33 -2.86 1.03 -6.15
N LEU A 34 -3.76 1.14 -5.17
CA LEU A 34 -5.09 1.71 -5.35
C LEU A 34 -5.03 3.17 -5.82
N SER A 35 -4.16 3.98 -5.20
CA SER A 35 -3.95 5.36 -5.61
C SER A 35 -3.42 5.46 -7.05
N PHE A 36 -2.46 4.61 -7.43
CA PHE A 36 -1.95 4.56 -8.78
C PHE A 36 -3.04 4.15 -9.78
N ARG A 37 -3.80 3.09 -9.48
CA ARG A 37 -4.90 2.60 -10.31
C ARG A 37 -5.99 3.66 -10.50
N TYR A 38 -6.34 4.39 -9.44
CA TYR A 38 -7.32 5.48 -9.51
C TYR A 38 -6.84 6.63 -10.41
N LEU A 39 -5.58 7.07 -10.22
CA LEU A 39 -4.99 8.13 -11.06
C LEU A 39 -4.85 7.71 -12.52
N ASP A 40 -4.48 6.46 -12.77
CA ASP A 40 -4.35 5.92 -14.13
C ASP A 40 -5.72 5.82 -14.81
N TYR A 41 -6.74 5.35 -14.10
CA TYR A 41 -8.12 5.31 -14.61
C TYR A 41 -8.60 6.69 -15.08
N GLN A 42 -8.45 7.72 -14.24
CA GLN A 42 -8.82 9.08 -14.65
C GLN A 42 -8.03 9.57 -15.87
N LYS A 43 -6.72 9.30 -15.92
CA LYS A 43 -5.89 9.68 -17.08
C LYS A 43 -6.36 9.00 -18.36
N GLN A 44 -6.70 7.72 -18.31
CA GLN A 44 -7.18 6.97 -19.47
C GLN A 44 -8.52 7.52 -19.98
N GLU A 45 -9.47 7.80 -19.08
CA GLU A 45 -10.77 8.38 -19.45
C GLU A 45 -10.62 9.78 -20.06
N PHE A 46 -9.78 10.65 -19.49
CA PHE A 46 -9.45 11.94 -20.12
C PHE A 46 -8.75 11.77 -21.47
N GLY A 47 -7.93 10.74 -21.64
CA GLY A 47 -7.29 10.42 -22.93
C GLY A 47 -8.31 10.03 -23.99
N ARG A 48 -9.29 9.18 -23.65
CA ARG A 48 -10.39 8.79 -24.54
C ARG A 48 -11.25 9.99 -24.92
N LEU A 49 -11.59 10.85 -23.96
CA LEU A 49 -12.29 12.11 -24.19
C LEU A 49 -11.50 13.04 -25.12
N ALA A 50 -10.20 13.20 -24.90
CA ALA A 50 -9.35 14.06 -25.72
C ALA A 50 -9.28 13.59 -27.18
N ILE A 51 -9.21 12.27 -27.43
CA ILE A 51 -9.21 11.70 -28.78
C ILE A 51 -10.56 11.98 -29.49
N GLN A 52 -11.68 11.81 -28.79
CA GLN A 52 -13.00 12.15 -29.33
C GLN A 52 -13.13 13.65 -29.63
N ALA A 53 -12.65 14.48 -28.70
CA ALA A 53 -12.66 15.93 -28.84
C ALA A 53 -11.85 16.38 -30.06
N GLN A 54 -10.64 15.84 -30.26
CA GLN A 54 -9.80 16.15 -31.42
C GLN A 54 -10.50 15.88 -32.75
N GLY A 55 -11.27 14.79 -32.85
CA GLY A 55 -12.05 14.48 -34.05
C GLY A 55 -13.07 15.58 -34.39
N ILE A 56 -13.82 16.06 -33.39
CA ILE A 56 -14.82 17.12 -33.57
C ILE A 56 -14.15 18.48 -33.79
N ILE A 57 -13.10 18.79 -33.05
CA ILE A 57 -12.33 20.03 -33.20
C ILE A 57 -11.80 20.16 -34.63
N LYS A 58 -11.21 19.09 -35.16
CA LYS A 58 -10.68 19.07 -36.53
C LYS A 58 -11.79 19.31 -37.56
N LEU A 59 -12.93 18.64 -37.40
CA LEU A 59 -14.07 18.78 -38.32
C LEU A 59 -14.66 20.18 -38.35
N ILE A 60 -14.79 20.85 -37.21
CA ILE A 60 -15.35 22.20 -37.12
C ILE A 60 -14.30 23.24 -37.54
N GLY A 61 -13.06 23.10 -37.06
CA GLY A 61 -11.98 24.06 -37.34
C GLY A 61 -11.51 24.06 -38.80
N GLU A 62 -11.59 22.92 -39.51
CA GLU A 62 -11.23 22.83 -40.93
C GLU A 62 -12.36 23.21 -41.89
N ASN A 63 -13.60 23.41 -41.38
CA ASN A 63 -14.76 23.67 -42.22
C ASN A 63 -15.49 24.97 -41.83
N SER A 64 -15.11 26.06 -42.50
CA SER A 64 -15.67 27.39 -42.29
C SER A 64 -17.19 27.48 -42.50
N ILE A 65 -17.78 26.59 -43.32
CA ILE A 65 -19.23 26.53 -43.55
C ILE A 65 -19.94 25.97 -42.31
N ILE A 66 -19.36 24.94 -41.68
CA ILE A 66 -19.89 24.35 -40.46
C ILE A 66 -19.79 25.36 -39.31
N GLU A 67 -18.66 26.05 -39.18
CA GLU A 67 -18.49 27.13 -38.19
C GLU A 67 -19.55 28.22 -38.36
N GLN A 68 -19.76 28.72 -39.58
CA GLN A 68 -20.78 29.74 -39.84
C GLN A 68 -22.21 29.25 -39.58
N ASN A 69 -22.53 27.99 -39.92
CA ASN A 69 -23.85 27.42 -39.64
C ASN A 69 -24.10 27.30 -38.13
N ILE A 70 -23.09 26.92 -37.35
CA ILE A 70 -23.19 26.84 -35.88
C ILE A 70 -23.41 28.25 -35.29
N LEU A 71 -22.63 29.25 -35.72
CA LEU A 71 -22.78 30.64 -35.25
C LEU A 71 -24.12 31.27 -35.63
N GLN A 72 -24.68 30.88 -36.79
CA GLN A 72 -26.01 31.32 -37.24
C GLN A 72 -27.17 30.55 -36.58
N GLY A 73 -26.89 29.65 -35.63
CA GLY A 73 -27.91 28.86 -34.94
C GLY A 73 -28.60 27.81 -35.82
N LYS A 74 -28.03 27.49 -37.00
CA LYS A 74 -28.50 26.42 -37.89
C LYS A 74 -28.13 25.03 -37.37
N GLY A 75 -27.39 24.97 -36.26
CA GLY A 75 -26.95 23.74 -35.59
C GLY A 75 -25.80 23.03 -36.31
N LEU A 76 -25.37 21.88 -35.78
CA LEU A 76 -24.44 20.99 -36.48
C LEU A 76 -25.16 20.30 -37.65
N THR A 77 -25.09 20.89 -38.83
CA THR A 77 -25.62 20.31 -40.07
C THR A 77 -24.69 19.21 -40.59
N PHE A 78 -24.78 18.00 -40.02
CA PHE A 78 -24.20 16.81 -40.64
C PHE A 78 -25.16 16.22 -41.68
N PRO A 79 -24.69 15.65 -42.80
CA PRO A 79 -25.48 14.69 -43.56
C PRO A 79 -25.62 13.39 -42.74
N ILE A 80 -26.66 13.27 -41.92
CA ILE A 80 -26.94 12.07 -41.09
C ILE A 80 -27.39 10.87 -41.98
N SER A 81 -27.76 11.13 -43.24
CA SER A 81 -28.43 10.17 -44.14
C SER A 81 -27.51 9.18 -44.87
N GLY A 82 -26.23 9.06 -44.51
CA GLY A 82 -25.25 8.33 -45.33
C GLY A 82 -24.74 6.98 -44.79
N MET A 83 -25.06 6.58 -43.56
CA MET A 83 -24.30 5.45 -42.99
C MET A 83 -25.07 4.61 -41.96
N ARG A 84 -26.18 3.97 -42.37
CA ARG A 84 -26.61 2.67 -41.81
C ARG A 84 -27.38 1.82 -42.82
N ARG A 85 -26.88 0.58 -42.97
CA ARG A 85 -27.44 -0.63 -43.64
C ARG A 85 -26.81 -0.98 -45.00
N SER A 86 -25.68 -1.69 -44.94
CA SER A 86 -25.54 -2.89 -45.75
C SER A 86 -24.78 -3.93 -44.92
N GLY A 87 -25.36 -5.12 -44.79
CA GLY A 87 -24.80 -6.23 -44.04
C GLY A 87 -24.02 -7.19 -44.94
N MET A 88 -23.07 -7.86 -44.28
CA MET A 88 -22.50 -9.19 -44.57
C MET A 88 -21.43 -9.34 -45.67
N MET A 89 -20.35 -10.03 -45.24
CA MET A 89 -19.22 -10.64 -45.99
C MET A 89 -18.28 -9.66 -46.73
N ASN A 90 -16.96 -9.70 -46.61
CA ASN A 90 -16.03 -10.73 -46.17
C ASN A 90 -14.74 -10.09 -45.65
N SER A 91 -14.13 -10.81 -44.72
CA SER A 91 -12.69 -11.01 -44.50
C SER A 91 -11.71 -10.09 -45.21
N MET A 92 -10.89 -9.36 -44.44
CA MET A 92 -9.45 -9.63 -44.32
C MET A 92 -8.77 -8.61 -43.41
N GLU A 93 -7.80 -9.12 -42.67
CA GLU A 93 -6.92 -8.43 -41.73
C GLU A 93 -6.23 -7.20 -42.32
N GLY A 94 -5.92 -6.24 -41.44
CA GLY A 94 -4.97 -5.18 -41.74
C GLY A 94 -5.38 -3.84 -41.16
N GLN A 95 -4.84 -3.53 -39.97
CA GLN A 95 -4.75 -2.18 -39.40
C GLN A 95 -6.09 -1.42 -39.26
N GLN A 96 -6.81 -1.72 -38.17
CA GLN A 96 -7.91 -0.85 -37.74
C GLN A 96 -7.33 0.42 -37.10
N GLY A 97 -7.11 1.44 -37.94
CA GLY A 97 -7.15 2.81 -37.47
C GLY A 97 -8.50 3.03 -36.79
N ILE A 98 -8.47 3.43 -35.52
CA ILE A 98 -9.64 3.81 -34.74
C ILE A 98 -10.29 4.97 -35.50
N ARG A 99 -11.31 4.70 -36.32
CA ARG A 99 -12.18 5.75 -36.85
C ARG A 99 -13.15 6.09 -35.72
N PRO A 100 -13.03 7.25 -35.07
CA PRO A 100 -13.84 7.56 -33.91
C PRO A 100 -15.31 7.58 -34.34
N ARG A 101 -16.13 6.69 -33.73
CA ARG A 101 -17.58 6.88 -33.69
C ARG A 101 -17.82 8.15 -32.89
N ILE A 102 -18.11 9.25 -33.57
CA ILE A 102 -18.44 10.51 -32.92
C ILE A 102 -19.82 10.33 -32.28
N GLN A 103 -19.86 10.12 -30.97
CA GLN A 103 -21.09 10.13 -30.20
C GLN A 103 -21.49 11.59 -30.01
N THR A 104 -22.51 12.05 -30.74
CA THR A 104 -23.02 13.44 -30.68
C THR A 104 -23.76 13.77 -29.39
N GLU A 105 -23.79 12.84 -28.44
CA GLU A 105 -24.58 12.92 -27.20
C GLU A 105 -23.79 13.47 -26.01
N ASN A 106 -22.46 13.53 -26.11
CA ASN A 106 -21.55 13.74 -24.96
C ASN A 106 -20.76 15.06 -25.03
N PHE A 107 -21.25 16.07 -25.76
CA PHE A 107 -20.63 17.40 -25.80
C PHE A 107 -21.63 18.49 -26.12
N PHE A 108 -21.33 19.72 -25.71
CA PHE A 108 -22.07 20.92 -26.10
C PHE A 108 -21.12 22.02 -26.57
N LEU A 109 -21.61 22.91 -27.42
CA LEU A 109 -20.86 24.05 -27.96
C LEU A 109 -21.41 25.35 -27.40
N TYR A 110 -20.52 26.30 -27.17
CA TYR A 110 -20.87 27.63 -26.70
C TYR A 110 -20.07 28.70 -27.44
N ASN A 111 -20.64 29.89 -27.54
CA ASN A 111 -19.95 31.06 -28.03
C ASN A 111 -19.08 31.62 -26.89
N ARG A 112 -17.79 31.81 -27.17
CA ARG A 112 -16.80 32.29 -26.21
C ARG A 112 -16.96 33.77 -25.87
N ALA A 113 -17.62 34.56 -26.73
CA ALA A 113 -17.81 35.99 -26.52
C ALA A 113 -18.96 36.30 -25.56
N ASP A 114 -20.09 35.60 -25.67
CA ASP A 114 -21.32 35.87 -24.92
C ASP A 114 -21.78 34.70 -24.03
N GLY A 115 -21.11 33.54 -24.09
CA GLY A 115 -21.46 32.36 -23.31
C GLY A 115 -22.72 31.62 -23.80
N LYS A 116 -23.31 32.03 -24.92
CA LYS A 116 -24.55 31.44 -25.44
C LYS A 116 -24.31 30.00 -25.93
N ILE A 117 -25.21 29.09 -25.58
CA ILE A 117 -25.18 27.71 -26.07
C ILE A 117 -25.51 27.71 -27.56
N LEU A 118 -24.58 27.18 -28.37
CA LEU A 118 -24.71 27.08 -29.84
C LEU A 118 -25.20 25.69 -30.26
N PHE A 119 -24.89 24.68 -29.46
CA PHE A 119 -25.35 23.31 -29.68
C PHE A 119 -25.43 22.57 -28.35
N SER A 120 -26.54 21.87 -28.12
CA SER A 120 -26.78 21.02 -26.96
C SER A 120 -27.41 19.69 -27.39
N PRO A 121 -26.97 18.55 -26.84
CA PRO A 121 -27.52 17.22 -27.15
C PRO A 121 -29.01 17.08 -26.83
N GLN A 122 -29.44 17.65 -25.70
CA GLN A 122 -30.82 17.51 -25.19
C GLN A 122 -31.70 18.76 -25.41
N LYS A 123 -31.20 19.79 -26.11
CA LYS A 123 -31.91 21.08 -26.33
C LYS A 123 -32.42 21.73 -25.04
N ASP A 124 -31.69 21.56 -23.94
CA ASP A 124 -31.95 22.19 -22.64
C ASP A 124 -30.88 23.24 -22.34
N ASP A 125 -31.01 24.41 -22.96
CA ASP A 125 -29.98 25.44 -22.91
C ASP A 125 -29.83 26.07 -21.51
N GLU A 126 -30.87 26.01 -20.66
CA GLU A 126 -30.82 26.47 -19.27
C GLU A 126 -29.95 25.53 -18.42
N LEU A 127 -30.11 24.22 -18.58
CA LEU A 127 -29.23 23.24 -17.95
C LEU A 127 -27.77 23.41 -18.38
N TYR A 128 -27.49 23.48 -19.69
CA TYR A 128 -26.11 23.59 -20.17
C TYR A 128 -25.44 24.94 -19.85
N SER A 129 -26.20 26.03 -19.80
CA SER A 129 -25.66 27.33 -19.34
C SER A 129 -25.29 27.32 -17.86
N SER A 130 -26.11 26.69 -17.01
CA SER A 130 -25.78 26.50 -15.59
C SER A 130 -24.53 25.60 -15.40
N LEU A 131 -24.37 24.56 -16.22
CA LEU A 131 -23.19 23.70 -16.23
C LEU A 131 -21.95 24.47 -16.69
N LEU A 132 -22.07 25.25 -17.77
CA LEU A 132 -20.99 26.07 -18.28
C LEU A 132 -20.49 27.08 -17.24
N GLN A 133 -21.39 27.73 -16.50
CA GLN A 133 -21.03 28.63 -15.41
C GLN A 133 -20.24 27.90 -14.31
N ARG A 134 -20.72 26.72 -13.89
CA ARG A 134 -20.03 25.89 -12.88
C ARG A 134 -18.64 25.47 -13.36
N ILE A 135 -18.53 25.05 -14.61
CA ILE A 135 -17.28 24.61 -15.25
C ILE A 135 -16.29 25.78 -15.34
N GLN A 136 -16.71 26.94 -15.84
CA GLN A 136 -15.87 28.14 -15.94
C GLN A 136 -15.36 28.63 -14.57
N SER A 137 -16.18 28.52 -13.52
CA SER A 137 -15.79 28.93 -12.17
C SER A 137 -14.74 28.05 -11.50
N LYS A 138 -14.59 26.79 -11.95
CA LYS A 138 -13.77 25.76 -11.29
C LYS A 138 -12.72 25.11 -12.19
N ILE A 139 -12.66 25.49 -13.47
CA ILE A 139 -11.70 24.94 -14.43
C ILE A 139 -10.26 25.19 -13.95
N GLN A 140 -9.49 24.12 -13.81
CA GLN A 140 -8.03 24.18 -13.73
C GLN A 140 -7.48 23.41 -14.94
N ASN A 141 -6.78 24.10 -15.84
CA ASN A 141 -6.15 23.51 -17.03
C ASN A 141 -7.11 22.82 -18.03
N GLY A 142 -8.36 23.27 -18.12
CA GLY A 142 -9.35 22.79 -19.10
C GLY A 142 -9.99 21.42 -18.76
N LYS A 143 -9.66 20.84 -17.59
CA LYS A 143 -10.25 19.59 -17.10
C LYS A 143 -10.90 19.83 -15.74
N ILE A 144 -12.05 19.21 -15.51
CA ILE A 144 -12.73 19.25 -14.22
C ILE A 144 -13.58 17.99 -14.03
N SER A 145 -13.68 17.47 -12.81
CA SER A 145 -14.73 16.53 -12.44
C SER A 145 -15.79 17.22 -11.57
N LEU A 146 -17.06 16.95 -11.85
CA LEU A 146 -18.19 17.45 -11.06
C LEU A 146 -19.14 16.30 -10.76
N ASN A 147 -19.62 16.23 -9.52
CA ASN A 147 -20.71 15.32 -9.16
C ASN A 147 -22.04 15.98 -9.53
N ILE A 148 -22.86 15.29 -10.34
CA ILE A 148 -24.18 15.71 -10.77
C ILE A 148 -25.10 14.50 -10.62
N ASN A 149 -26.16 14.63 -9.81
CA ASN A 149 -27.16 13.59 -9.58
C ASN A 149 -26.54 12.22 -9.20
N ASP A 150 -25.64 12.22 -8.22
CA ASP A 150 -24.93 11.04 -7.69
C ASP A 150 -23.93 10.35 -8.65
N SER A 151 -23.82 10.83 -9.89
CA SER A 151 -22.80 10.42 -10.84
C SER A 151 -21.69 11.47 -10.97
N GLU A 152 -20.43 11.03 -10.99
CA GLU A 152 -19.31 11.91 -11.30
C GLU A 152 -19.17 12.06 -12.81
N TYR A 153 -19.16 13.29 -13.31
CA TYR A 153 -18.93 13.61 -14.72
C TYR A 153 -17.55 14.25 -14.89
N LEU A 154 -16.78 13.75 -15.85
CA LEU A 154 -15.53 14.38 -16.27
C LEU A 154 -15.82 15.32 -17.44
N PHE A 155 -15.39 16.56 -17.30
CA PHE A 155 -15.53 17.59 -18.32
C PHE A 155 -14.16 17.98 -18.88
N LEU A 156 -14.12 18.16 -20.20
CA LEU A 156 -12.98 18.69 -20.93
C LEU A 156 -13.46 19.89 -21.73
N SER A 157 -12.99 21.09 -21.36
CA SER A 157 -13.25 22.30 -22.11
C SER A 157 -12.07 22.65 -23.00
N THR A 158 -12.33 22.82 -24.28
CA THR A 158 -11.32 23.20 -25.27
C THR A 158 -11.86 24.30 -26.18
N PRO A 159 -11.05 25.31 -26.52
CA PRO A 159 -11.39 26.23 -27.59
C PRO A 159 -11.30 25.47 -28.93
N ILE A 160 -12.33 25.60 -29.77
CA ILE A 160 -12.32 25.07 -31.13
C ILE A 160 -11.78 26.15 -32.07
N THR A 161 -12.39 27.34 -32.02
CA THR A 161 -11.99 28.51 -32.81
C THR A 161 -11.87 29.75 -31.91
N LYS A 162 -11.66 30.93 -32.50
CA LYS A 162 -11.65 32.19 -31.75
C LYS A 162 -13.01 32.47 -31.10
N GLU A 163 -14.09 32.05 -31.74
CA GLU A 163 -15.45 32.34 -31.31
C GLU A 163 -16.17 31.12 -30.71
N ILE A 164 -15.81 29.90 -31.09
CA ILE A 164 -16.48 28.67 -30.61
C ILE A 164 -15.63 27.94 -29.57
N GLY A 165 -16.25 27.66 -28.42
CA GLY A 165 -15.75 26.76 -27.40
C GLY A 165 -16.58 25.47 -27.36
N ALA A 166 -15.93 24.37 -26.95
CA ALA A 166 -16.60 23.10 -26.72
C ALA A 166 -16.37 22.61 -25.29
N VAL A 167 -17.36 21.91 -24.78
CA VAL A 167 -17.28 21.15 -23.53
C VAL A 167 -17.70 19.72 -23.84
N PHE A 168 -16.77 18.80 -23.66
CA PHE A 168 -17.01 17.37 -23.72
C PHE A 168 -17.24 16.85 -22.32
N PHE A 169 -18.20 15.96 -22.14
CA PHE A 169 -18.50 15.35 -20.85
C PHE A 169 -18.66 13.83 -20.99
N ILE A 170 -18.18 13.08 -20.01
CA ILE A 170 -18.47 11.66 -19.89
C ILE A 170 -18.85 11.35 -18.46
N GLU A 171 -19.84 10.47 -18.29
CA GLU A 171 -20.12 9.88 -17.00
C GLU A 171 -18.96 8.97 -16.60
N SER A 172 -18.34 9.27 -15.47
CA SER A 172 -17.32 8.41 -14.86
C SER A 172 -17.99 7.10 -14.47
N ARG A 173 -17.53 6.00 -15.04
CA ARG A 173 -18.03 4.66 -14.68
C ARG A 173 -17.47 4.18 -13.33
N MET A 174 -16.52 4.90 -12.74
CA MET A 174 -16.03 4.62 -11.41
C MET A 174 -17.02 5.21 -10.39
N THR A 175 -18.02 4.43 -10.02
CA THR A 175 -18.89 4.77 -8.89
C THR A 175 -18.12 4.60 -7.59
N LEU A 176 -18.48 5.38 -6.55
CA LEU A 176 -17.92 5.19 -5.20
C LEU A 176 -18.09 3.75 -4.71
N GLU A 177 -19.17 3.08 -5.12
CA GLU A 177 -19.42 1.66 -4.82
C GLU A 177 -18.33 0.74 -5.38
N SER A 178 -17.90 0.95 -6.63
CA SER A 178 -16.85 0.12 -7.24
C SER A 178 -15.51 0.27 -6.53
N VAL A 179 -15.15 1.50 -6.14
CA VAL A 179 -13.93 1.79 -5.37
C VAL A 179 -14.03 1.18 -3.97
N PHE A 180 -15.20 1.23 -3.34
CA PHE A 180 -15.41 0.65 -2.02
C PHE A 180 -15.29 -0.87 -2.03
N ILE A 181 -15.84 -1.54 -3.05
CA ILE A 181 -15.70 -2.99 -3.24
C ILE A 181 -14.23 -3.36 -3.47
N ASP A 182 -13.51 -2.61 -4.29
CA ASP A 182 -12.08 -2.82 -4.50
C ASP A 182 -11.32 -2.70 -3.16
N ILE A 183 -11.55 -1.63 -2.38
CA ILE A 183 -10.93 -1.43 -1.05
C ILE A 183 -11.22 -2.63 -0.13
N LEU A 184 -12.48 -3.07 -0.05
CA LEU A 184 -12.85 -4.22 0.78
C LEU A 184 -12.17 -5.51 0.35
N MET A 185 -12.03 -5.74 -0.95
CA MET A 185 -11.35 -6.92 -1.50
C MET A 185 -9.87 -6.94 -1.12
N TYR A 186 -9.16 -5.82 -1.31
CA TYR A 186 -7.75 -5.70 -0.92
C TYR A 186 -7.56 -5.84 0.58
N LEU A 187 -8.40 -5.17 1.38
CA LEU A 187 -8.32 -5.24 2.84
C LEU A 187 -8.58 -6.66 3.37
N THR A 188 -9.54 -7.37 2.78
CA THR A 188 -9.81 -8.78 3.11
C THR A 188 -8.61 -9.66 2.74
N GLY A 189 -8.02 -9.44 1.56
CA GLY A 189 -6.81 -10.14 1.12
C GLY A 189 -5.61 -9.90 2.05
N ALA A 190 -5.38 -8.65 2.46
CA ALA A 190 -4.31 -8.26 3.37
C ALA A 190 -4.46 -8.92 4.75
N ILE A 191 -5.68 -8.99 5.28
CA ILE A 191 -5.97 -9.67 6.55
C ILE A 191 -5.69 -11.17 6.44
N LEU A 192 -6.17 -11.82 5.37
CA LEU A 192 -5.94 -13.25 5.15
C LEU A 192 -4.45 -13.58 5.00
N LEU A 193 -3.72 -12.76 4.24
CA LEU A 193 -2.28 -12.91 4.06
C LEU A 193 -1.53 -12.72 5.39
N SER A 194 -1.88 -11.68 6.16
CA SER A 194 -1.28 -11.43 7.47
C SER A 194 -1.55 -12.56 8.46
N LEU A 195 -2.75 -13.14 8.43
CA LEU A 195 -3.08 -14.29 9.27
C LEU A 195 -2.22 -15.51 8.88
N GLY A 196 -2.04 -15.76 7.58
CA GLY A 196 -1.14 -16.80 7.08
C GLY A 196 0.31 -16.60 7.55
N VAL A 197 0.82 -15.38 7.43
CA VAL A 197 2.17 -15.00 7.91
C VAL A 197 2.29 -15.19 9.42
N TYR A 198 1.26 -14.83 10.21
CA TYR A 198 1.26 -15.04 11.65
C TYR A 198 1.39 -16.53 12.01
N PHE A 199 0.65 -17.41 11.34
CA PHE A 199 0.75 -18.85 11.56
C PHE A 199 2.13 -19.41 11.23
N ILE A 200 2.74 -18.96 10.12
CA ILE A 200 4.08 -19.37 9.71
C ILE A 200 5.13 -18.83 10.69
N SER A 201 5.06 -17.55 11.03
CA SER A 201 5.98 -16.87 11.95
C SER A 201 5.94 -17.49 13.35
N SER A 202 4.76 -17.83 13.86
CA SER A 202 4.64 -18.49 15.16
C SER A 202 5.42 -19.80 15.21
N ARG A 203 5.27 -20.66 14.18
CA ARG A 203 6.01 -21.93 14.13
C ARG A 203 7.52 -21.72 14.00
N PHE A 204 7.91 -20.81 13.12
CA PHE A 204 9.33 -20.54 12.87
C PHE A 204 10.06 -19.97 14.09
N ILE A 205 9.38 -19.10 14.86
CA ILE A 205 9.93 -18.52 16.08
C ILE A 205 10.12 -19.58 17.17
N ASP A 206 9.18 -20.52 17.29
CA ASP A 206 9.30 -21.61 18.26
C ASP A 206 10.53 -22.48 17.97
N ASP A 207 10.72 -22.89 16.71
CA ASP A 207 11.86 -23.70 16.29
C ASP A 207 13.20 -22.95 16.43
N THR A 208 13.24 -21.66 16.06
CA THR A 208 14.46 -20.84 16.10
C THR A 208 14.89 -20.52 17.53
N LEU A 209 13.94 -20.35 18.45
CA LEU A 209 14.24 -20.01 19.86
C LEU A 209 14.38 -21.24 20.77
N ALA A 210 13.99 -22.44 20.32
CA ALA A 210 14.21 -23.68 21.06
C ALA A 210 15.67 -23.89 21.51
N PRO A 211 16.70 -23.75 20.66
CA PRO A 211 18.09 -23.90 21.10
C PRO A 211 18.52 -22.82 22.10
N VAL A 212 17.98 -21.61 21.99
CA VAL A 212 18.26 -20.52 22.94
C VAL A 212 17.70 -20.86 24.32
N GLU A 213 16.49 -21.40 24.37
CA GLU A 213 15.83 -21.84 25.61
C GLU A 213 16.62 -22.96 26.29
N GLU A 214 17.08 -23.94 25.51
CA GLU A 214 17.90 -25.04 26.01
C GLU A 214 19.23 -24.53 26.59
N ASN A 215 19.93 -23.65 25.88
CA ASN A 215 21.16 -23.04 26.35
C ASN A 215 20.96 -22.22 27.63
N MET A 216 19.84 -21.49 27.75
CA MET A 216 19.51 -20.75 28.97
C MET A 216 19.27 -21.68 30.16
N ASN A 217 18.55 -22.79 29.97
CA ASN A 217 18.31 -23.78 31.00
C ASN A 217 19.62 -24.44 31.46
N GLN A 218 20.50 -24.80 30.52
CA GLN A 218 21.82 -25.34 30.82
C GLN A 218 22.68 -24.35 31.60
N MET A 219 22.60 -23.06 31.27
CA MET A 219 23.30 -22.00 31.99
C MET A 219 22.77 -21.82 33.42
N GLU A 220 21.45 -21.86 33.64
CA GLU A 220 20.86 -21.83 34.98
C GLU A 220 21.34 -23.01 35.84
N GLN A 221 21.35 -24.22 35.27
CA GLN A 221 21.87 -25.41 35.95
C GLN A 221 23.36 -25.31 36.26
N PHE A 222 24.16 -24.79 35.32
CA PHE A 222 25.59 -24.58 35.54
C PHE A 222 25.85 -23.61 36.70
N ILE A 223 25.14 -22.49 36.76
CA ILE A 223 25.27 -21.50 37.86
C ILE A 223 24.90 -22.14 39.20
N HIS A 224 23.78 -22.87 39.24
CA HIS A 224 23.34 -23.58 40.44
C HIS A 224 24.38 -24.61 40.92
N ASN A 225 24.88 -25.44 40.01
CA ASN A 225 25.84 -26.49 40.33
C ASN A 225 27.19 -25.90 40.74
N ALA A 226 27.68 -24.87 40.05
CA ALA A 226 28.89 -24.15 40.44
C ALA A 226 28.74 -23.52 41.84
N GLY A 227 27.58 -22.94 42.16
CA GLY A 227 27.29 -22.42 43.49
C GLY A 227 27.37 -23.50 44.57
N HIS A 228 26.84 -24.69 44.29
CA HIS A 228 26.95 -25.84 45.20
C HIS A 228 28.39 -26.34 45.35
N GLU A 229 29.12 -26.50 44.24
CA GLU A 229 30.50 -26.96 44.25
C GLU A 229 31.45 -25.97 44.93
N LEU A 230 31.15 -24.66 44.92
CA LEU A 230 31.93 -23.64 45.63
C LEU A 230 31.62 -23.57 47.13
N LYS A 231 30.44 -24.02 47.59
CA LYS A 231 30.06 -23.98 49.00
C LYS A 231 30.88 -24.94 49.86
N THR A 232 31.21 -26.11 49.32
CA THR A 232 32.01 -27.14 49.98
C THR A 232 33.43 -26.67 50.31
N PRO A 233 34.26 -26.22 49.34
CA PRO A 233 35.62 -25.75 49.61
C PRO A 233 35.61 -24.54 50.55
N LEU A 234 34.63 -23.64 50.43
CA LEU A 234 34.48 -22.51 51.34
C LEU A 234 34.23 -22.95 52.79
N SER A 235 33.46 -24.02 52.99
CA SER A 235 33.19 -24.59 54.31
C SER A 235 34.43 -25.26 54.89
N VAL A 236 35.24 -25.93 54.07
CA VAL A 236 36.52 -26.51 54.47
C VAL A 236 37.49 -25.42 54.90
N ILE A 237 37.70 -24.39 54.08
CA ILE A 237 38.57 -23.24 54.41
C ILE A 237 38.13 -22.59 55.73
N LYS A 238 36.82 -22.41 55.92
CA LYS A 238 36.27 -21.86 57.17
C LYS A 238 36.60 -22.76 58.37
N SER A 239 36.42 -24.08 58.24
CA SER A 239 36.75 -25.03 59.30
C SER A 239 38.25 -25.03 59.62
N SER A 240 39.12 -25.02 58.60
CA SER A 240 40.58 -24.94 58.80
C SER A 240 40.99 -23.65 59.54
N LEU A 241 40.37 -22.51 59.21
CA LEU A 241 40.57 -21.23 59.93
C LEU A 241 40.07 -21.28 61.39
N GLU A 242 38.94 -21.95 61.65
CA GLU A 242 38.44 -22.14 63.01
C GLU A 242 39.38 -23.03 63.85
N LEU A 243 39.92 -24.10 63.25
CA LEU A 243 40.91 -24.96 63.88
C LEU A 243 42.20 -24.21 64.22
N MET A 244 42.73 -23.37 63.32
CA MET A 244 43.89 -22.52 63.61
C MET A 244 43.68 -21.63 64.84
N ARG A 245 42.47 -21.06 64.98
CA ARG A 245 42.13 -20.21 66.13
C ARG A 245 42.07 -21.00 67.45
N LEU A 246 41.63 -22.24 67.41
CA LEU A 246 41.44 -23.08 68.60
C LEU A 246 42.73 -23.81 69.02
N SER A 247 43.47 -24.39 68.08
CA SER A 247 44.63 -25.24 68.36
C SER A 247 45.95 -24.48 68.44
N LYS A 248 46.01 -23.24 67.96
CA LYS A 248 47.25 -22.46 67.70
C LYS A 248 48.25 -23.18 66.77
N ASN A 249 47.81 -24.21 66.05
CA ASN A 249 48.59 -24.84 65.00
C ASN A 249 48.28 -24.14 63.67
N TYR A 250 49.12 -23.16 63.31
CA TYR A 250 48.89 -22.29 62.16
C TYR A 250 49.35 -22.92 60.84
N ASP A 251 50.42 -23.71 60.85
CA ASP A 251 51.00 -24.27 59.62
C ASP A 251 50.05 -25.23 58.89
N GLU A 252 49.42 -26.15 59.62
CA GLU A 252 48.53 -27.16 59.05
C GLU A 252 47.27 -26.54 58.45
N GLY A 253 46.62 -25.64 59.19
CA GLY A 253 45.43 -24.96 58.72
C GLY A 253 45.72 -24.02 57.53
N ILE A 254 46.84 -23.29 57.54
CA ILE A 254 47.23 -22.44 56.40
C ILE A 254 47.44 -23.31 55.16
N THR A 255 48.10 -24.46 55.30
CA THR A 255 48.38 -25.37 54.20
C THR A 255 47.10 -25.95 53.59
N GLU A 256 46.15 -26.38 54.44
CA GLU A 256 44.86 -26.91 54.00
C GLU A 256 44.00 -25.84 53.32
N GLY A 257 43.93 -24.63 53.89
CA GLY A 257 43.20 -23.51 53.30
C GLY A 257 43.76 -23.06 51.95
N ILE A 258 45.09 -23.00 51.79
CA ILE A 258 45.75 -22.69 50.51
C ILE A 258 45.50 -23.80 49.48
N GLY A 259 45.56 -25.07 49.90
CA GLY A 259 45.29 -26.22 49.03
C GLY A 259 43.89 -26.15 48.41
N GLU A 260 42.89 -25.78 49.22
CA GLU A 260 41.52 -25.71 48.74
C GLU A 260 41.23 -24.46 47.92
N LEU A 261 41.88 -23.32 48.21
CA LEU A 261 41.87 -22.14 47.34
C LEU A 261 42.46 -22.44 45.95
N ASN A 262 43.53 -23.21 45.87
CA ASN A 262 44.13 -23.63 44.60
C ASN A 262 43.16 -24.53 43.79
N ARG A 263 42.43 -25.43 44.46
CA ARG A 263 41.36 -26.21 43.82
C ARG A 263 40.23 -25.34 43.26
N MET A 264 39.76 -24.36 44.02
CA MET A 264 38.74 -23.41 43.53
C MET A 264 39.24 -22.61 42.32
N ASN A 265 40.51 -22.19 42.32
CA ASN A 265 41.09 -21.45 41.20
C ASN A 265 41.20 -22.30 39.93
N ASN A 266 41.48 -23.61 40.07
CA ASN A 266 41.44 -24.54 38.94
C ASN A 266 40.03 -24.73 38.38
N LEU A 267 39.00 -24.87 39.23
CA LEU A 267 37.60 -24.95 38.79
C LEU A 267 37.17 -23.68 38.04
N TYR A 268 37.57 -22.50 38.53
CA TYR A 268 37.33 -21.23 37.87
C TYR A 268 37.99 -21.17 36.47
N ASN A 269 39.25 -21.60 36.35
CA ASN A 269 39.97 -21.61 35.08
C ASN A 269 39.35 -22.57 34.05
N ILE A 270 38.86 -23.73 34.48
CA ILE A 270 38.14 -24.69 33.62
C ILE A 270 36.83 -24.07 33.12
N GLY A 271 36.04 -23.46 34.01
CA GLY A 271 34.81 -22.76 33.63
C GLY A 271 35.06 -21.61 32.66
N ARG A 272 36.19 -20.89 32.81
CA ARG A 272 36.61 -19.83 31.89
C ARG A 272 37.02 -20.36 30.51
N LEU A 273 37.63 -21.55 30.43
CA LEU A 273 37.98 -22.19 29.17
C LEU A 273 36.74 -22.64 28.40
N CYS A 274 35.77 -23.27 29.07
CA CYS A 274 34.51 -23.68 28.45
C CYS A 274 33.78 -22.49 27.81
N ARG A 275 33.68 -21.36 28.52
CA ARG A 275 32.99 -20.15 28.03
C ARG A 275 33.61 -19.55 26.76
N LYS A 276 34.92 -19.71 26.55
CA LYS A 276 35.62 -19.26 25.33
C LYS A 276 35.37 -20.15 24.10
N ILE A 277 34.94 -21.39 24.30
CA ILE A 277 34.69 -22.36 23.24
C ILE A 277 33.23 -22.29 22.76
N THR A 278 32.33 -21.79 23.62
CA THR A 278 30.88 -21.65 23.33
C THR A 278 30.47 -20.27 22.80
N SER A 279 31.37 -19.28 22.80
CA SER A 279 31.17 -17.93 22.23
C SER A 279 31.70 -17.84 20.81
#